data_AF-A0A1F4EVE9-F1
#
_entry.id   AF-A0A1F4EVE9-F1
#
_cell.length_a   1.000
_cell.length_b   1.000
_cell.length_c   1.000
_cell.angle_alpha   90.00
_cell.angle_beta   90.00
_cell.angle_gamma   90.00
#
_symmetry.space_group_name_H-M   'P 1'
#
loop_
_entity.id
_entity.type
_entity.pdbx_description
1 polymer ?
#
loop_
_entity_poly.entity_id
_entity_poly.type
_entity_poly.pdbx_seq_one_letter_code
_entity_poly.pdbx_strand_id
1 'polypeptide(L)'
;MRRFGIDEPGQLAAQFMADAAVLRELTAQTPPLVDDFPRRIGPAFYTEPSTPRYVRLMDARLGRERLEATHLLPAALVAESAAGFRRRDILQAALYPALRPAGYNLWSDVAELVRGSGLVDLPRWVLGSGATVARIAARVGPADPLAAEHLAIDALANRRRPPQPWERGRFMAMTAKGQLVTAFHHCLEGRSVLEWIPEDRRAGEMYRSLLAWAGDNCRASEV
;
A
#
# COMPACT_ATOMS: atom_id res chain seq x y z
N MET A 1 -10.55 12.59 -16.37
CA MET A 1 -10.45 11.43 -15.47
C MET A 1 -9.02 11.05 -15.09
N ARG A 2 -8.03 11.16 -15.98
CA ARG A 2 -6.60 10.90 -15.66
C ARG A 2 -6.05 11.61 -14.40
N ARG A 3 -6.48 12.85 -14.13
CA ARG A 3 -6.13 13.58 -12.90
C ARG A 3 -6.59 12.89 -11.60
N PHE A 4 -7.58 12.01 -11.68
CA PHE A 4 -8.10 11.22 -10.56
C PHE A 4 -7.50 9.80 -10.52
N GLY A 5 -6.49 9.50 -11.35
CA GLY A 5 -5.88 8.17 -11.44
C GLY A 5 -6.77 7.11 -12.09
N ILE A 6 -7.78 7.54 -12.87
CA ILE A 6 -8.65 6.66 -13.66
C ILE A 6 -8.32 6.88 -15.14
N ASP A 7 -7.58 5.94 -15.68
CA ASP A 7 -7.13 5.88 -17.07
C ASP A 7 -8.04 4.98 -17.93
N GLU A 8 -8.68 3.98 -17.32
CA GLU A 8 -9.48 2.96 -18.03
C GLU A 8 -10.85 2.72 -17.36
N PRO A 9 -11.90 2.40 -18.12
CA PRO A 9 -13.25 2.14 -17.58
C PRO A 9 -13.30 1.07 -16.48
N GLY A 10 -12.54 -0.02 -16.63
CA GLY A 10 -12.43 -1.06 -15.60
C GLY A 10 -11.95 -0.54 -14.24
N GLN A 11 -11.16 0.53 -14.20
CA GLN A 11 -10.69 1.14 -12.95
C GLN A 11 -11.80 1.88 -12.19
N LEU A 12 -12.83 2.34 -12.91
CA LEU A 12 -14.04 2.89 -12.30
C LEU A 12 -14.91 1.76 -11.70
N ALA A 13 -15.07 0.66 -12.43
CA ALA A 13 -15.75 -0.54 -11.93
C ALA A 13 -15.06 -1.08 -10.66
N ALA A 14 -13.73 -1.00 -10.62
CA ALA A 14 -12.95 -1.35 -9.44
C ALA A 14 -13.20 -0.45 -8.22
N GLN A 15 -13.95 0.66 -8.33
CA GLN A 15 -14.40 1.47 -7.18
C GLN A 15 -15.70 0.97 -6.56
N PHE A 16 -16.30 -0.10 -7.09
CA PHE A 16 -17.51 -0.68 -6.53
C PHE A 16 -17.29 -1.13 -5.08
N MET A 17 -18.28 -0.88 -4.23
CA MET A 17 -18.24 -1.14 -2.79
C MET A 17 -19.46 -1.92 -2.32
N ALA A 18 -20.65 -1.54 -2.81
CA ALA A 18 -21.93 -2.08 -2.38
C ALA A 18 -22.98 -1.98 -3.49
N ASP A 19 -23.88 -2.95 -3.50
CA ASP A 19 -25.13 -2.92 -4.27
C ASP A 19 -26.30 -2.41 -3.41
N ALA A 20 -27.49 -2.35 -4.00
CA ALA A 20 -28.70 -1.94 -3.31
C ALA A 20 -29.08 -2.85 -2.12
N ALA A 21 -28.75 -4.14 -2.14
CA ALA A 21 -29.04 -5.05 -1.04
C ALA A 21 -28.15 -4.75 0.18
N VAL A 22 -26.84 -4.57 -0.05
CA VAL A 22 -25.88 -4.17 0.97
C VAL A 22 -26.23 -2.80 1.55
N LEU A 23 -26.61 -1.84 0.70
CA LEU A 23 -27.03 -0.51 1.17
C LEU A 23 -28.30 -0.59 2.03
N ARG A 24 -29.30 -1.38 1.63
CA ARG A 24 -30.51 -1.61 2.43
C ARG A 24 -30.19 -2.26 3.78
N GLU A 25 -29.30 -3.24 3.82
CA GLU A 25 -28.83 -3.87 5.07
C GLU A 25 -28.17 -2.83 5.99
N LEU A 26 -27.28 -2.00 5.45
CA LEU A 26 -26.54 -0.99 6.21
C LEU A 26 -27.45 0.09 6.78
N THR A 27 -28.50 0.49 6.06
CA THR A 27 -29.40 1.57 6.46
C THR A 27 -30.67 1.09 7.15
N ALA A 28 -30.87 -0.22 7.32
CA ALA A 28 -32.13 -0.79 7.83
C ALA A 28 -32.58 -0.24 9.19
N GLN A 29 -31.62 0.16 10.03
CA GLN A 29 -31.86 0.71 11.37
C GLN A 29 -31.45 2.18 11.49
N THR A 30 -31.20 2.84 10.36
CA THR A 30 -30.80 4.25 10.35
C THR A 30 -32.03 5.10 10.09
N PRO A 31 -32.51 5.88 11.09
CA PRO A 31 -33.60 6.82 10.84
C PRO A 31 -33.16 7.83 9.77
N PRO A 32 -34.09 8.35 8.95
CA PRO A 32 -33.77 9.40 8.00
C PRO A 32 -33.16 10.60 8.74
N LEU A 33 -32.16 11.23 8.12
CA LEU A 33 -31.59 12.46 8.68
C LEU A 33 -32.65 13.57 8.63
N VAL A 34 -33.18 13.91 9.80
CA VAL A 34 -34.18 14.98 10.00
C VAL A 34 -33.56 16.24 10.63
N ASP A 35 -32.23 16.32 10.67
CA ASP A 35 -31.54 17.45 11.31
C ASP A 35 -31.56 18.69 10.42
N ASP A 36 -32.43 19.63 10.75
CA ASP A 36 -32.50 20.96 10.14
C ASP A 36 -31.57 21.99 10.84
N PHE A 37 -30.70 21.56 11.78
CA PHE A 37 -29.81 22.43 12.55
C PHE A 37 -28.32 22.13 12.30
N PRO A 38 -27.73 22.62 11.19
CA PRO A 38 -26.31 22.38 10.92
C PRO A 38 -25.43 22.88 12.06
N ARG A 39 -24.41 22.08 12.43
CA ARG A 39 -23.35 22.34 13.43
C ARG A 39 -23.65 22.03 14.91
N ARG A 40 -24.67 21.23 15.24
CA ARG A 40 -24.80 20.67 16.61
C ARG A 40 -23.83 19.51 16.81
N ILE A 41 -22.57 19.83 17.09
CA ILE A 41 -21.59 18.84 17.54
C ILE A 41 -21.80 18.68 19.04
N GLY A 42 -22.36 17.54 19.45
CA GLY A 42 -22.46 17.21 20.88
C GLY A 42 -21.06 17.05 21.49
N PRO A 43 -20.91 17.23 22.82
CA PRO A 43 -19.62 17.09 23.50
C PRO A 43 -19.09 15.64 23.53
N ALA A 44 -19.90 14.67 23.08
CA ALA A 44 -19.48 13.28 22.98
C ALA A 44 -18.51 13.11 21.80
N PHE A 45 -17.23 12.92 22.11
CA PHE A 45 -16.28 12.42 21.14
C PHE A 45 -16.76 11.04 20.66
N TYR A 46 -16.94 10.90 19.35
CA TYR A 46 -17.22 9.62 18.74
C TYR A 46 -16.06 8.67 19.01
N THR A 47 -16.32 7.61 19.80
CA THR A 47 -15.38 6.51 19.94
C THR A 47 -15.65 5.51 18.84
N GLU A 48 -14.71 5.39 17.93
CA GLU A 48 -14.78 4.46 16.81
C GLU A 48 -14.73 3.01 17.32
N PRO A 49 -15.60 2.10 16.82
CA PRO A 49 -15.54 0.69 17.19
C PRO A 49 -14.19 0.07 16.80
N SER A 50 -13.78 -1.00 17.49
CA SER A 50 -12.54 -1.74 17.15
C SER A 50 -12.54 -2.33 15.74
N THR A 51 -13.71 -2.57 15.16
CA THR A 51 -13.87 -2.95 13.75
C THR A 51 -15.05 -2.17 13.16
N PRO A 52 -14.81 -0.97 12.61
CA PRO A 52 -15.87 -0.14 12.08
C PRO A 52 -16.58 -0.82 10.90
N ARG A 53 -17.91 -0.71 10.84
CA ARG A 53 -18.72 -1.34 9.77
C ARG A 53 -18.30 -0.90 8.36
N TYR A 54 -17.77 0.32 8.20
CA TYR A 54 -17.30 0.80 6.91
C TYR A 54 -16.07 0.04 6.39
N VAL A 55 -15.30 -0.65 7.25
CA VAL A 55 -14.16 -1.46 6.80
C VAL A 55 -14.63 -2.55 5.82
N ARG A 56 -15.83 -3.09 6.01
CA ARG A 56 -16.49 -4.06 5.10
C ARG A 56 -16.92 -3.45 3.75
N LEU A 57 -17.12 -2.14 3.69
CA LEU A 57 -17.35 -1.41 2.43
C LEU A 57 -16.05 -1.14 1.70
N MET A 58 -14.97 -0.94 2.46
CA MET A 58 -13.66 -0.73 1.89
C MET A 58 -13.13 -2.01 1.27
N ASP A 59 -13.26 -3.17 1.95
CA ASP A 59 -12.76 -4.47 1.50
C ASP A 59 -12.94 -4.72 -0.01
N ALA A 60 -11.83 -4.62 -0.74
CA ALA A 60 -11.80 -4.74 -2.19
C ALA A 60 -12.15 -6.16 -2.67
N ARG A 61 -11.87 -7.20 -1.88
CA ARG A 61 -12.20 -8.60 -2.24
C ARG A 61 -13.71 -8.80 -2.17
N LEU A 62 -14.33 -8.39 -1.06
CA LEU A 62 -15.79 -8.40 -0.94
C LEU A 62 -16.47 -7.50 -1.98
N GLY A 63 -15.89 -6.32 -2.26
CA GLY A 63 -16.38 -5.43 -3.31
C GLY A 63 -16.41 -6.10 -4.68
N ARG A 64 -15.36 -6.85 -5.03
CA ARG A 64 -15.28 -7.60 -6.28
C ARG A 64 -16.32 -8.72 -6.36
N GLU A 65 -16.42 -9.54 -5.33
CA GLU A 65 -17.40 -10.63 -5.24
C GLU A 65 -18.83 -10.10 -5.42
N ARG A 66 -19.16 -8.97 -4.77
CA ARG A 66 -20.46 -8.32 -4.92
C ARG A 66 -20.67 -7.81 -6.35
N LEU A 67 -19.67 -7.16 -6.95
CA LEU A 67 -19.80 -6.67 -8.33
C LEU A 67 -20.11 -7.83 -9.28
N GLU A 68 -19.38 -8.93 -9.16
CA GLU A 68 -19.55 -10.15 -9.96
C GLU A 68 -20.96 -10.75 -9.79
N ALA A 69 -21.54 -10.69 -8.59
CA ALA A 69 -22.88 -11.21 -8.30
C ALA A 69 -24.05 -10.33 -8.80
N THR A 70 -23.83 -9.03 -9.02
CA THR A 70 -24.94 -8.08 -9.27
C THR A 70 -25.35 -7.94 -10.73
N HIS A 71 -24.49 -8.38 -11.67
CA HIS A 71 -24.68 -8.20 -13.12
C HIS A 71 -24.96 -6.75 -13.56
N LEU A 72 -24.58 -5.75 -12.75
CA LEU A 72 -24.82 -4.33 -13.02
C LEU A 72 -24.00 -3.79 -14.19
N LEU A 73 -22.85 -4.41 -14.47
CA LEU A 73 -21.93 -4.02 -15.53
C LEU A 73 -21.74 -5.16 -16.54
N PRO A 74 -21.44 -4.85 -17.82
CA PRO A 74 -21.03 -5.84 -18.79
C PRO A 74 -19.88 -6.72 -18.28
N ALA A 75 -19.91 -8.01 -18.59
CA ALA A 75 -18.90 -8.97 -18.14
C ALA A 75 -17.46 -8.55 -18.50
N ALA A 76 -17.28 -7.91 -19.66
CA ALA A 76 -15.98 -7.35 -20.07
C ALA A 76 -15.47 -6.29 -19.08
N LEU A 77 -16.32 -5.36 -18.63
CA LEU A 77 -15.94 -4.33 -17.65
C LEU A 77 -15.66 -4.93 -16.28
N VAL A 78 -16.40 -5.97 -15.88
CA VAL A 78 -16.13 -6.70 -14.64
C VAL A 78 -14.74 -7.37 -14.72
N ALA A 79 -14.42 -8.01 -15.84
CA ALA A 79 -13.10 -8.63 -16.05
C ALA A 79 -11.97 -7.59 -16.04
N GLU A 80 -12.14 -6.46 -16.72
CA GLU A 80 -11.18 -5.36 -16.74
C GLU A 80 -10.95 -4.74 -15.34
N SER A 81 -11.93 -4.84 -14.44
CA SER A 81 -11.83 -4.28 -13.09
C SER A 81 -10.85 -5.04 -12.17
N ALA A 82 -10.47 -6.28 -12.52
CA ALA A 82 -9.69 -7.16 -11.66
C ALA A 82 -8.38 -6.53 -11.17
N ALA A 83 -7.64 -5.87 -12.07
CA ALA A 83 -6.38 -5.20 -11.72
C ALA A 83 -6.60 -4.01 -10.77
N GLY A 84 -7.71 -3.28 -10.95
CA GLY A 84 -8.08 -2.18 -10.05
C GLY A 84 -8.42 -2.67 -8.65
N PHE A 85 -9.21 -3.74 -8.54
CA PHE A 85 -9.52 -4.36 -7.25
C PHE A 85 -8.27 -4.88 -6.55
N ARG A 86 -7.35 -5.52 -7.27
CA ARG A 86 -6.08 -5.99 -6.70
C ARG A 86 -5.25 -4.84 -6.12
N ARG A 87 -5.14 -3.71 -6.83
CA ARG A 87 -4.43 -2.51 -6.32
C ARG A 87 -5.09 -1.93 -5.07
N ARG A 88 -6.43 -1.92 -5.01
CA ARG A 88 -7.18 -1.50 -3.82
C ARG A 88 -6.94 -2.45 -2.64
N ASP A 89 -6.98 -3.76 -2.88
CA ASP A 89 -6.73 -4.80 -1.86
C ASP A 89 -5.34 -4.62 -1.23
N ILE A 90 -4.30 -4.43 -2.05
CA ILE A 90 -2.94 -4.11 -1.57
C ILE A 90 -2.92 -2.85 -0.69
N LEU A 91 -3.50 -1.75 -1.18
CA LEU A 91 -3.53 -0.49 -0.43
C LEU A 91 -4.26 -0.64 0.91
N GLN A 92 -5.38 -1.36 0.92
CA GLN A 92 -6.21 -1.55 2.09
C GLN A 92 -5.57 -2.50 3.10
N ALA A 93 -4.93 -3.57 2.67
CA ALA A 93 -4.17 -4.45 3.56
C ALA A 93 -2.98 -3.71 4.20
N ALA A 94 -2.37 -2.76 3.48
CA ALA A 94 -1.32 -1.91 4.02
C ALA A 94 -1.86 -0.94 5.09
N LEU A 95 -3.00 -0.27 4.83
CA LEU A 95 -3.58 0.76 5.70
C LEU A 95 -4.42 0.20 6.87
N TYR A 96 -5.06 -0.95 6.68
CA TYR A 96 -6.01 -1.55 7.61
C TYR A 96 -5.59 -2.99 7.92
N PRO A 97 -4.89 -3.23 9.05
CA PRO A 97 -4.46 -4.58 9.44
C PRO A 97 -5.58 -5.61 9.49
N ALA A 98 -6.82 -5.20 9.81
CA ALA A 98 -8.00 -6.06 9.83
C ALA A 98 -8.39 -6.64 8.46
N LEU A 99 -7.92 -6.04 7.35
CA LEU A 99 -8.17 -6.49 5.99
C LEU A 99 -7.06 -7.38 5.42
N ARG A 100 -6.00 -7.65 6.19
CA ARG A 100 -4.88 -8.49 5.74
C ARG A 100 -5.34 -9.95 5.64
N PRO A 101 -5.12 -10.62 4.49
CA PRO A 101 -5.36 -12.06 4.39
C PRO A 101 -4.38 -12.84 5.29
N ALA A 102 -4.72 -14.10 5.56
CA ALA A 102 -3.77 -15.02 6.19
C ALA A 102 -2.51 -15.15 5.31
N GLY A 103 -1.33 -15.11 5.95
CA GLY A 103 -0.06 -15.15 5.23
C GLY A 103 0.33 -13.85 4.50
N TYR A 104 -0.33 -12.72 4.80
CA TYR A 104 0.02 -11.42 4.23
C TYR A 104 1.52 -11.10 4.34
N ASN A 105 2.10 -10.65 3.22
CA ASN A 105 3.47 -10.18 3.16
C ASN A 105 3.56 -8.86 2.39
N LEU A 106 3.91 -7.79 3.10
CA LEU A 106 4.06 -6.44 2.55
C LEU A 106 4.99 -6.40 1.33
N TRP A 107 6.11 -7.13 1.37
CA TRP A 107 7.13 -7.08 0.32
C TRP A 107 6.70 -7.80 -0.96
N SER A 108 5.86 -8.84 -0.84
CA SER A 108 5.20 -9.45 -2.00
C SER A 108 4.32 -8.43 -2.73
N ASP A 109 3.50 -7.68 -1.98
CA ASP A 109 2.63 -6.65 -2.56
C ASP A 109 3.42 -5.49 -3.16
N VAL A 110 4.48 -5.03 -2.49
CA VAL A 110 5.38 -4.00 -3.04
C VAL A 110 6.07 -4.50 -4.32
N ALA A 111 6.53 -5.75 -4.35
CA ALA A 111 7.14 -6.35 -5.54
C ALA A 111 6.16 -6.42 -6.70
N GLU A 112 4.90 -6.80 -6.45
CA GLU A 112 3.83 -6.81 -7.44
C GLU A 112 3.61 -5.41 -8.03
N LEU A 113 3.50 -4.38 -7.17
CA LEU A 113 3.29 -3.00 -7.64
C LEU A 113 4.48 -2.48 -8.45
N VAL A 114 5.71 -2.75 -8.01
CA VAL A 114 6.93 -2.28 -8.68
C VAL A 114 7.14 -3.00 -10.01
N ARG A 115 6.92 -4.32 -10.09
CA ARG A 115 7.14 -5.10 -11.32
C ARG A 115 5.96 -5.03 -12.30
N GLY A 116 4.73 -5.03 -11.79
CA GLY A 116 3.51 -5.28 -12.57
C GLY A 116 2.63 -4.05 -12.84
N SER A 117 3.02 -2.86 -12.37
CA SER A 117 2.24 -1.64 -12.62
C SER A 117 3.11 -0.49 -13.12
N GLY A 118 2.51 0.46 -13.84
CA GLY A 118 3.12 1.76 -14.14
C GLY A 118 2.94 2.80 -13.03
N LEU A 119 2.33 2.41 -11.89
CA LEU A 119 2.04 3.32 -10.79
C LEU A 119 3.31 3.62 -10.00
N VAL A 120 3.50 4.90 -9.68
CA VAL A 120 4.62 5.38 -8.87
C VAL A 120 4.16 5.72 -7.45
N ASP A 121 3.01 6.39 -7.31
CA ASP A 121 2.56 6.83 -6.00
C ASP A 121 2.06 5.70 -5.11
N LEU A 122 1.51 4.63 -5.69
CA LEU A 122 0.97 3.52 -4.90
C LEU A 122 2.06 2.78 -4.09
N PRO A 123 3.21 2.37 -4.67
CA PRO A 123 4.35 1.90 -3.88
C PRO A 123 4.80 2.89 -2.80
N ARG A 124 4.82 4.20 -3.10
CA ARG A 124 5.19 5.23 -2.10
C ARG A 124 4.22 5.22 -0.93
N TRP A 125 2.91 5.19 -1.18
CA TRP A 125 1.88 5.21 -0.14
C TRP A 125 1.91 3.94 0.72
N VAL A 126 2.04 2.77 0.11
CA VAL A 126 2.19 1.49 0.82
C VAL A 126 3.40 1.52 1.76
N LEU A 127 4.48 2.18 1.33
CA LEU A 127 5.69 2.40 2.13
C LEU A 127 5.63 3.69 2.96
N GLY A 128 4.45 4.30 3.19
CA GLY A 128 4.30 5.47 4.08
C GLY A 128 5.05 6.73 3.62
N SER A 129 5.11 6.97 2.32
CA SER A 129 5.69 8.16 1.69
C SER A 129 4.70 8.78 0.69
N GLY A 130 5.15 9.74 -0.11
CA GLY A 130 4.37 10.37 -1.17
C GLY A 130 5.20 11.37 -1.97
N ALA A 131 4.71 11.82 -3.12
CA ALA A 131 5.43 12.72 -4.02
C ALA A 131 5.94 14.01 -3.32
N THR A 132 5.13 14.60 -2.44
CA THR A 132 5.52 15.79 -1.66
C THR A 132 6.67 15.49 -0.71
N VAL A 133 6.60 14.36 0.01
CA VAL A 133 7.64 13.94 0.97
C VAL A 133 8.94 13.64 0.24
N ALA A 134 8.88 12.92 -0.88
CA ALA A 134 10.05 12.65 -1.73
C ALA A 134 10.72 13.94 -2.23
N ARG A 135 9.93 14.93 -2.65
CA ARG A 135 10.46 16.24 -3.08
C ARG A 135 11.11 17.02 -1.93
N ILE A 136 10.56 16.95 -0.71
CA ILE A 136 11.19 17.56 0.48
C ILE A 136 12.50 16.82 0.80
N ALA A 137 12.48 15.48 0.83
CA ALA A 137 13.65 14.66 1.07
C ALA A 137 14.79 14.93 0.06
N ALA A 138 14.47 15.15 -1.21
CA ALA A 138 15.44 15.53 -2.24
C ALA A 138 16.12 16.89 -1.98
N ARG A 139 15.44 17.82 -1.30
CA ARG A 139 16.02 19.12 -0.91
C ARG A 139 16.86 19.03 0.35
N VAL A 140 16.46 18.19 1.30
CA VAL A 140 17.21 17.94 2.54
C VAL A 140 18.49 17.14 2.26
N GLY A 141 18.39 16.14 1.40
CA GLY A 141 19.51 15.30 0.99
C GLY A 141 19.71 14.06 1.87
N PRO A 142 20.51 13.08 1.40
CA PRO A 142 20.63 11.75 2.01
C PRO A 142 21.46 11.71 3.30
N ALA A 143 22.02 12.84 3.75
CA ALA A 143 22.72 12.93 5.03
C ALA A 143 21.75 12.89 6.22
N ASP A 144 20.50 13.33 6.02
CA ASP A 144 19.43 13.15 6.99
C ASP A 144 18.82 11.74 6.86
N PRO A 145 18.72 10.96 7.96
CA PRO A 145 18.22 9.58 7.90
C PRO A 145 16.79 9.43 7.36
N LEU A 146 15.88 10.36 7.67
CA LEU A 146 14.49 10.32 7.21
C LEU A 146 14.40 10.72 5.73
N ALA A 147 15.18 11.71 5.31
CA ALA A 147 15.31 12.05 3.90
C ALA A 147 15.91 10.87 3.10
N ALA A 148 16.91 10.17 3.64
CA ALA A 148 17.48 8.98 3.02
C ALA A 148 16.44 7.85 2.85
N GLU A 149 15.60 7.59 3.86
CA GLU A 149 14.49 6.64 3.75
C GLU A 149 13.55 7.00 2.59
N HIS A 150 13.09 8.24 2.54
CA HIS A 150 12.14 8.65 1.52
C HIS A 150 12.76 8.72 0.12
N LEU A 151 14.05 9.02 0.01
CA LEU A 151 14.79 8.91 -1.25
C LEU A 151 14.92 7.45 -1.71
N ALA A 152 15.11 6.50 -0.80
CA ALA A 152 15.14 5.07 -1.13
C ALA A 152 13.77 4.57 -1.61
N ILE A 153 12.68 4.95 -0.91
CA ILE A 153 11.30 4.66 -1.34
C ILE A 153 11.03 5.28 -2.71
N ASP A 154 11.47 6.53 -2.92
CA ASP A 154 11.29 7.23 -4.18
C ASP A 154 12.04 6.56 -5.35
N ALA A 155 13.29 6.14 -5.12
CA ALA A 155 14.08 5.40 -6.10
C ALA A 155 13.39 4.08 -6.49
N LEU A 156 12.94 3.30 -5.50
CA LEU A 156 12.21 2.05 -5.70
C LEU A 156 10.92 2.26 -6.51
N ALA A 157 10.09 3.21 -6.09
CA ALA A 157 8.81 3.51 -6.74
C ALA A 157 8.97 3.98 -8.20
N ASN A 158 10.06 4.67 -8.51
CA ASN A 158 10.39 5.12 -9.86
C ASN A 158 11.25 4.12 -10.64
N ARG A 159 11.57 2.94 -10.06
CA ARG A 159 12.41 1.90 -10.70
C ARG A 159 13.77 2.46 -11.14
N ARG A 160 14.29 3.45 -10.41
CA ARG A 160 15.60 4.04 -10.67
C ARG A 160 16.62 3.30 -9.85
N ARG A 161 17.77 3.00 -10.47
CA ARG A 161 18.89 2.42 -9.71
C ARG A 161 19.21 3.28 -8.50
N PRO A 162 19.42 2.68 -7.32
CA PRO A 162 19.83 3.43 -6.16
C PRO A 162 21.26 3.98 -6.42
N PRO A 163 21.56 5.24 -6.06
CA PRO A 163 22.80 5.91 -6.46
C PRO A 163 24.03 5.14 -5.97
N GLN A 164 24.95 4.80 -6.87
CA GLN A 164 26.20 4.10 -6.56
C GLN A 164 27.36 5.10 -6.36
N PRO A 165 28.37 4.75 -5.53
CA PRO A 165 28.47 3.54 -4.70
C PRO A 165 27.69 3.66 -3.38
N TRP A 166 27.09 2.54 -2.92
CA TRP A 166 26.54 2.45 -1.57
C TRP A 166 27.64 2.04 -0.59
N GLU A 167 27.98 2.95 0.30
CA GLU A 167 28.88 2.68 1.41
C GLU A 167 28.08 2.10 2.58
N ARG A 168 28.60 1.04 3.21
CA ARG A 168 27.98 0.42 4.39
C ARG A 168 27.65 1.45 5.48
N GLY A 169 28.50 2.47 5.65
CA GLY A 169 28.26 3.58 6.59
C GLY A 169 26.97 4.35 6.29
N ARG A 170 26.69 4.66 5.02
CA ARG A 170 25.44 5.34 4.61
C ARG A 170 24.22 4.48 4.86
N PHE A 171 24.31 3.18 4.56
CA PHE A 171 23.23 2.25 4.88
C PHE A 171 22.98 2.18 6.39
N MET A 172 24.04 2.13 7.21
CA MET A 172 23.90 2.12 8.67
C MET A 172 23.26 3.41 9.22
N ALA A 173 23.52 4.55 8.57
CA ALA A 173 22.96 5.83 8.97
C ALA A 173 21.46 5.98 8.63
N MET A 174 20.88 5.11 7.80
CA MET A 174 19.45 5.13 7.51
C MET A 174 18.60 4.69 8.71
N THR A 175 17.34 5.10 8.70
CA THR A 175 16.32 4.50 9.57
C THR A 175 16.19 2.99 9.31
N ALA A 176 15.59 2.27 10.26
CA ALA A 176 15.33 0.83 10.09
C ALA A 176 14.52 0.54 8.82
N LYS A 177 13.51 1.35 8.51
CA LYS A 177 12.70 1.18 7.30
C LYS A 177 13.44 1.57 6.03
N GLY A 178 14.26 2.62 6.05
CA GLY A 178 15.15 2.96 4.96
C GLY A 178 16.10 1.81 4.59
N GLN A 179 16.65 1.11 5.59
CA GLN A 179 17.48 -0.08 5.39
C GLN A 179 16.71 -1.22 4.73
N LEU A 180 15.49 -1.52 5.20
CA LEU A 180 14.65 -2.58 4.64
C LEU A 180 14.28 -2.28 3.18
N VAL A 181 13.88 -1.05 2.87
CA VAL A 181 13.53 -0.63 1.50
C VAL A 181 14.75 -0.70 0.58
N THR A 182 15.92 -0.24 1.03
CA THR A 182 17.16 -0.35 0.26
C THR A 182 17.53 -1.80 0.03
N ALA A 183 17.49 -2.65 1.06
CA ALA A 183 17.80 -4.07 0.92
C ALA A 183 16.85 -4.79 -0.04
N PHE A 184 15.55 -4.52 0.06
CA PHE A 184 14.53 -5.00 -0.87
C PHE A 184 14.81 -4.56 -2.31
N HIS A 185 15.16 -3.27 -2.52
CA HIS A 185 15.45 -2.73 -3.84
C HIS A 185 16.68 -3.40 -4.46
N HIS A 186 17.76 -3.56 -3.70
CA HIS A 186 18.94 -4.31 -4.15
C HIS A 186 18.59 -5.75 -4.53
N CYS A 187 17.72 -6.39 -3.73
CA CYS A 187 17.25 -7.74 -3.99
C CYS A 187 16.51 -7.86 -5.33
N LEU A 188 15.65 -6.89 -5.65
CA LEU A 188 14.99 -6.82 -6.97
C LEU A 188 15.98 -6.68 -8.13
N GLU A 189 17.13 -6.06 -7.89
CA GLU A 189 18.20 -5.89 -8.88
C GLU A 189 19.18 -7.08 -8.92
N GLY A 190 18.90 -8.16 -8.18
CA GLY A 190 19.79 -9.32 -8.09
C GLY A 190 21.09 -8.99 -7.35
N ARG A 191 21.00 -8.27 -6.23
CA ARG A 191 22.09 -8.00 -5.29
C ARG A 191 21.56 -8.14 -3.86
N SER A 192 22.43 -8.37 -2.88
CA SER A 192 22.00 -8.43 -1.48
C SER A 192 22.84 -7.52 -0.59
N VAL A 193 22.15 -6.80 0.29
CA VAL A 193 22.74 -6.07 1.42
C VAL A 193 22.04 -6.44 2.73
N LEU A 194 21.29 -7.56 2.74
CA LEU A 194 20.54 -8.01 3.92
C LEU A 194 21.45 -8.30 5.12
N GLU A 195 22.66 -8.82 4.85
CA GLU A 195 23.68 -9.09 5.86
C GLU A 195 24.17 -7.83 6.60
N TRP A 196 24.02 -6.65 5.98
CA TRP A 196 24.40 -5.39 6.61
C TRP A 196 23.41 -4.99 7.71
N ILE A 197 22.17 -5.48 7.69
CA ILE A 197 21.16 -5.11 8.68
C ILE A 197 21.59 -5.57 10.09
N PRO A 198 21.70 -4.64 11.07
CA PRO A 198 22.10 -4.95 12.44
C PRO A 198 21.21 -6.01 13.11
N GLU A 199 21.79 -6.88 13.94
CA GLU A 199 21.10 -8.01 14.57
C GLU A 199 19.90 -7.59 15.44
N ASP A 200 20.04 -6.50 16.19
CA ASP A 200 18.97 -5.92 17.02
C ASP A 200 17.73 -5.52 16.19
N ARG A 201 17.93 -5.16 14.92
CA ARG A 201 16.84 -4.83 13.99
C ARG A 201 16.20 -6.04 13.32
N ARG A 202 16.82 -7.23 13.42
CA ARG A 202 16.34 -8.46 12.78
C ARG A 202 15.13 -9.10 13.48
N ALA A 203 14.80 -8.65 14.69
CA ALA A 203 13.65 -9.18 15.43
C ALA A 203 12.30 -8.62 14.95
N GLY A 204 12.29 -7.50 14.21
CA GLY A 204 11.08 -6.80 13.80
C GLY A 204 10.24 -7.57 12.77
N GLU A 205 8.91 -7.42 12.85
CA GLU A 205 7.96 -8.07 11.91
C GLU A 205 8.26 -7.74 10.45
N MET A 206 8.54 -6.46 10.13
CA MET A 206 8.87 -6.04 8.77
C MET A 206 10.17 -6.66 8.24
N TYR A 207 11.14 -6.92 9.11
CA TYR A 207 12.37 -7.59 8.72
C TYR A 207 12.13 -9.08 8.46
N ARG A 208 11.39 -9.76 9.34
CA ARG A 208 11.04 -11.18 9.14
C ARG A 208 10.24 -11.40 7.87
N SER A 209 9.28 -10.51 7.58
CA SER A 209 8.53 -10.59 6.32
C SER A 209 9.41 -10.32 5.10
N LEU A 210 10.40 -9.43 5.20
CA LEU A 210 11.39 -9.21 4.13
C LEU A 210 12.23 -10.45 3.90
N LEU A 211 12.73 -11.09 4.96
CA LEU A 211 13.50 -12.33 4.83
C LEU A 211 12.70 -13.46 4.21
N ALA A 212 11.45 -13.64 4.65
CA ALA A 212 10.56 -14.65 4.08
C ALA A 212 10.38 -14.42 2.57
N TRP A 213 10.13 -13.18 2.15
CA TRP A 213 10.02 -12.83 0.73
C TRP A 213 11.36 -13.03 -0.02
N ALA A 214 12.46 -12.57 0.57
CA ALA A 214 13.78 -12.61 -0.04
C ALA A 214 14.31 -14.05 -0.22
N GLY A 215 13.98 -14.98 0.69
CA GLY A 215 14.35 -16.39 0.54
C GLY A 215 13.88 -17.00 -0.77
N ASP A 216 12.70 -16.59 -1.24
CA ASP A 216 12.10 -17.11 -2.48
C ASP A 216 12.43 -16.25 -3.72
N ASN A 217 12.85 -15.00 -3.53
CA ASN A 217 12.91 -13.99 -4.61
C ASN A 217 14.29 -13.37 -4.83
N CYS A 218 15.18 -13.42 -3.84
CA CYS A 218 16.54 -12.93 -3.96
C CYS A 218 17.42 -14.03 -4.53
N ARG A 219 17.96 -13.83 -5.74
CA ARG A 219 19.06 -14.67 -6.20
C ARG A 219 20.27 -14.37 -5.32
N ALA A 220 20.80 -15.37 -4.63
CA ALA A 220 22.12 -15.29 -4.03
C ALA A 220 23.09 -14.93 -5.16
N SER A 221 23.56 -13.70 -5.15
CA SER A 221 24.67 -13.31 -6.01
C SER A 221 25.90 -13.74 -5.23
N GLU A 222 26.58 -14.79 -5.70
CA GLU A 222 27.95 -15.02 -5.30
C GLU A 222 28.71 -13.72 -5.59
N VAL A 223 29.20 -13.08 -4.53
CA VAL A 223 30.11 -11.93 -4.63
C VAL A 223 31.48 -12.45 -5.02
#